data_AF-A0A3D3QME3-F1
#
_entry.id   AF-A0A3D3QME3-F1
#
_cell.length_a   1.000
_cell.length_b   1.000
_cell.length_c   1.000
_cell.angle_alpha   90.00
_cell.angle_beta   90.00
_cell.angle_gamma   90.00
#
_symmetry.space_group_name_H-M   'P 1'
#
loop_
_entity.id
_entity.type
_entity.pdbx_description
1 polymer ?
#
loop_
_entity_poly.entity_id
_entity_poly.type
_entity_poly.pdbx_seq_one_letter_code
_entity_poly.pdbx_strand_id
1 'polypeptide(L)'
;GADFAEIAQAESADQPTASIGGDLGVFSRGRMVPQFDSVVFATAPGQLAGPVQTSFGLHVIEVQERWSQDSVKARHILLPIARTDESEIQLLTLADSLEDLGEEMALDQAASLAGLTSTELDIAQNFPFLPGAGQVSEGADWAFEEASPGDVSPVFETSTAFYSLELISSEPEGILPIEDAKAAIESTLLFDAKMNQAQMDAQELVALVRGGSVLSNAAANLELDVRMSGPFSRSDFVAGIGRQNAAIGAAFGLGLGEVSEVVPTPANVYVIEVLTRTDADSTAWL
;
A
#
# COMPACT_ATOMS: atom_id res chain seq x y z
N GLY A 1 40.50 8.24 -1.36
CA GLY A 1 39.36 9.00 -1.90
C GLY A 1 39.15 10.22 -1.05
N ALA A 2 38.21 11.09 -1.42
CA ALA A 2 37.74 12.19 -0.58
C ALA A 2 37.09 11.65 0.72
N ASP A 3 37.06 12.46 1.77
CA ASP A 3 36.48 12.09 3.06
C ASP A 3 34.94 12.07 2.97
N PHE A 4 34.32 10.97 3.42
CA PHE A 4 32.87 10.81 3.30
C PHE A 4 32.11 11.82 4.16
N ALA A 5 32.62 12.17 5.35
CA ALA A 5 31.95 13.13 6.21
C ALA A 5 31.99 14.54 5.60
N GLU A 6 33.09 14.91 4.94
CA GLU A 6 33.18 16.17 4.19
C GLU A 6 32.16 16.22 3.04
N ILE A 7 32.03 15.13 2.25
CA ILE A 7 31.02 15.07 1.18
C ILE A 7 29.60 15.09 1.76
N ALA A 8 29.35 14.38 2.86
CA ALA A 8 28.04 14.38 3.50
C ALA A 8 27.64 15.75 4.03
N GLN A 9 28.58 16.53 4.57
CA GLN A 9 28.33 17.91 4.98
C GLN A 9 28.04 18.83 3.79
N ALA A 10 28.69 18.60 2.65
CA ALA A 10 28.57 19.46 1.47
C ALA A 10 27.32 19.14 0.62
N GLU A 11 27.00 17.85 0.43
CA GLU A 11 26.09 17.39 -0.64
C GLU A 11 24.82 16.70 -0.13
N SER A 12 24.75 16.30 1.15
CA SER A 12 23.59 15.55 1.66
C SER A 12 22.40 16.47 1.92
N ALA A 13 21.23 16.12 1.36
CA ALA A 13 19.97 16.78 1.65
C ALA A 13 19.35 16.36 3.00
N ASP A 14 19.88 15.33 3.66
CA ASP A 14 19.47 14.99 5.04
C ASP A 14 20.16 15.93 6.05
N GLN A 15 19.65 17.16 6.17
CA GLN A 15 20.25 18.23 6.98
C GLN A 15 20.59 17.82 8.44
N PRO A 16 19.72 17.08 9.16
CA PRO A 16 20.04 16.60 10.51
C PRO A 16 21.36 15.82 10.61
N THR A 17 21.63 14.92 9.65
CA THR A 17 22.81 14.05 9.70
C THR A 17 23.98 14.61 8.91
N ALA A 18 23.73 15.42 7.88
CA ALA A 18 24.74 16.08 7.06
C ALA A 18 25.77 16.81 7.93
N SER A 19 25.31 17.61 8.90
CA SER A 19 26.17 18.38 9.81
C SER A 19 27.14 17.53 10.66
N ILE A 20 26.80 16.26 10.89
CA ILE A 20 27.61 15.28 11.62
C ILE A 20 28.25 14.24 10.68
N GLY A 21 28.44 14.59 9.41
CA GLY A 21 29.11 13.73 8.44
C GLY A 21 28.26 12.55 7.96
N GLY A 22 26.94 12.69 8.01
CA GLY A 22 25.96 11.69 7.61
C GLY A 22 25.73 10.58 8.62
N ASP A 23 26.24 10.70 9.86
CA ASP A 23 26.17 9.63 10.88
C ASP A 23 24.71 9.34 11.29
N LEU A 24 24.28 8.09 11.07
CA LEU A 24 22.95 7.60 11.45
C LEU A 24 22.95 6.96 12.85
N GLY A 25 24.12 6.85 13.47
CA GLY A 25 24.34 6.09 14.68
C GLY A 25 24.13 4.59 14.47
N VAL A 26 23.87 3.90 15.58
CA VAL A 26 23.55 2.47 15.57
C VAL A 26 22.05 2.29 15.40
N PHE A 27 21.64 1.43 14.48
CA PHE A 27 20.24 1.07 14.31
C PHE A 27 20.06 -0.42 14.02
N SER A 28 18.88 -0.92 14.36
CA SER A 28 18.50 -2.30 14.13
C SER A 28 17.73 -2.46 12.81
N ARG A 29 17.72 -3.68 12.28
CA ARG A 29 16.90 -4.06 11.12
C ARG A 29 15.42 -3.75 11.39
N GLY A 30 14.74 -3.24 10.37
CA GLY A 30 13.38 -2.74 10.38
C GLY A 30 13.26 -1.24 10.68
N ARG A 31 14.36 -0.54 10.99
CA ARG A 31 14.32 0.88 11.38
C ARG A 31 14.42 1.84 10.19
N MET A 32 14.98 1.41 9.06
CA MET A 32 15.02 2.19 7.82
C MET A 32 14.03 1.61 6.79
N VAL A 33 13.81 2.34 5.70
CA VAL A 33 12.97 1.85 4.59
C VAL A 33 13.55 0.56 3.99
N PRO A 34 12.69 -0.37 3.50
CA PRO A 34 13.12 -1.73 3.12
C PRO A 34 14.31 -1.79 2.15
N GLN A 35 14.35 -0.88 1.16
CA GLN A 35 15.42 -0.80 0.17
C GLN A 35 16.77 -0.46 0.83
N PHE A 36 16.77 0.50 1.75
CA PHE A 36 17.97 0.92 2.49
C PHE A 36 18.45 -0.19 3.43
N ASP A 37 17.54 -0.75 4.23
CA ASP A 37 17.85 -1.80 5.19
C ASP A 37 18.42 -3.04 4.53
N SER A 38 17.80 -3.49 3.42
CA SER A 38 18.28 -4.64 2.66
C SER A 38 19.74 -4.49 2.26
N VAL A 39 20.09 -3.31 1.70
CA VAL A 39 21.45 -3.04 1.22
C VAL A 39 22.45 -2.91 2.37
N VAL A 40 22.12 -2.16 3.43
CA VAL A 40 23.04 -1.95 4.56
C VAL A 40 23.41 -3.26 5.23
N PHE A 41 22.43 -4.12 5.49
CA PHE A 41 22.68 -5.37 6.19
C PHE A 41 23.27 -6.48 5.31
N ALA A 42 23.28 -6.30 3.98
CA ALA A 42 23.99 -7.16 3.04
C ALA A 42 25.43 -6.70 2.78
N THR A 43 25.76 -5.45 3.11
CA THR A 43 27.07 -4.85 2.86
C THR A 43 28.02 -5.12 4.03
N ALA A 44 29.28 -5.48 3.72
CA ALA A 44 30.29 -5.73 4.73
C ALA A 44 30.73 -4.44 5.45
N PRO A 45 31.11 -4.50 6.74
CA PRO A 45 31.70 -3.36 7.43
C PRO A 45 32.94 -2.80 6.72
N GLY A 46 33.09 -1.48 6.72
CA GLY A 46 34.11 -0.73 6.00
C GLY A 46 33.86 -0.56 4.49
N GLN A 47 32.71 -0.99 3.98
CA GLN A 47 32.36 -0.87 2.56
C GLN A 47 31.30 0.20 2.31
N LEU A 48 31.35 0.74 1.09
CA LEU A 48 30.32 1.60 0.54
C LEU A 48 29.25 0.76 -0.17
N ALA A 49 28.01 1.22 -0.09
CA ALA A 49 26.88 0.67 -0.81
C ALA A 49 26.10 1.79 -1.51
N GLY A 50 25.61 1.47 -2.71
CA GLY A 50 24.75 2.36 -3.49
C GLY A 50 25.35 2.76 -4.85
N PRO A 51 24.69 3.71 -5.54
CA PRO A 51 23.51 4.46 -5.08
C PRO A 51 22.28 3.55 -4.88
N VAL A 52 21.60 3.71 -3.73
CA VAL A 52 20.37 2.99 -3.36
C VAL A 52 19.19 3.93 -3.52
N GLN A 53 18.25 3.60 -4.40
CA GLN A 53 17.04 4.41 -4.58
C GLN A 53 15.98 4.09 -3.52
N THR A 54 15.46 5.14 -2.88
CA THR A 54 14.31 5.09 -1.97
C THR A 54 13.29 6.16 -2.38
N SER A 55 12.17 6.25 -1.66
CA SER A 55 11.20 7.34 -1.81
C SER A 55 11.76 8.72 -1.46
N PHE A 56 12.90 8.81 -0.76
CA PHE A 56 13.53 10.08 -0.38
C PHE A 56 14.58 10.55 -1.40
N GLY A 57 15.04 9.68 -2.29
CA GLY A 57 16.07 9.96 -3.27
C GLY A 57 17.08 8.82 -3.40
N LEU A 58 18.29 9.16 -3.85
CA LEU A 58 19.43 8.25 -3.95
C LEU A 58 20.30 8.35 -2.70
N HIS A 59 20.63 7.20 -2.13
CA HIS A 59 21.52 7.12 -0.97
C HIS A 59 22.85 6.50 -1.34
N VAL A 60 23.95 7.15 -0.96
CA VAL A 60 25.26 6.50 -0.84
C VAL A 60 25.47 6.20 0.63
N ILE A 61 25.81 4.95 0.96
CA ILE A 61 25.83 4.46 2.34
C ILE A 61 27.21 3.91 2.65
N GLU A 62 27.75 4.22 3.82
CA GLU A 62 28.94 3.57 4.35
C GLU A 62 28.57 2.77 5.58
N VAL A 63 28.78 1.46 5.51
CA VAL A 63 28.62 0.57 6.66
C VAL A 63 29.88 0.63 7.49
N GLN A 64 29.84 1.30 8.64
CA GLN A 64 31.03 1.48 9.46
C GLN A 64 31.36 0.23 10.28
N GLU A 65 30.34 -0.32 10.96
CA GLU A 65 30.56 -1.41 11.91
C GLU A 65 29.30 -2.28 12.09
N ARG A 66 29.52 -3.57 12.36
CA ARG A 66 28.47 -4.51 12.75
C ARG A 66 28.42 -4.65 14.27
N TRP A 67 27.34 -4.16 14.89
CA TRP A 67 27.20 -4.13 16.36
C TRP A 67 26.59 -5.41 16.95
N SER A 68 25.70 -6.08 16.22
CA SER A 68 25.11 -7.37 16.62
C SER A 68 24.69 -8.16 15.38
N GLN A 69 23.93 -9.26 15.49
CA GLN A 69 23.34 -9.93 14.32
C GLN A 69 22.24 -9.09 13.64
N ASP A 70 21.64 -8.12 14.34
CA ASP A 70 20.52 -7.31 13.83
C ASP A 70 20.72 -5.80 13.97
N SER A 71 21.87 -5.34 14.48
CA SER A 71 22.24 -3.92 14.56
C SER A 71 23.54 -3.57 13.82
N VAL A 72 23.56 -2.39 13.20
CA VAL A 72 24.66 -1.86 12.37
C VAL A 72 24.87 -0.37 12.68
N LYS A 73 26.11 0.09 12.57
CA LYS A 73 26.46 1.50 12.54
C LYS A 73 26.77 1.90 11.10
N ALA A 74 26.08 2.92 10.59
CA ALA A 74 26.29 3.40 9.23
C ALA A 74 26.17 4.92 9.16
N ARG A 75 26.68 5.48 8.06
CA ARG A 75 26.46 6.87 7.66
C ARG A 75 25.99 6.92 6.21
N HIS A 76 25.31 7.99 5.82
CA HIS A 76 24.81 8.12 4.45
C HIS A 76 24.94 9.54 3.89
N ILE A 77 24.81 9.62 2.56
CA ILE A 77 24.61 10.86 1.81
C ILE A 77 23.27 10.67 1.10
N LEU A 78 22.32 11.57 1.32
CA LEU A 78 21.05 11.61 0.60
C LEU A 78 21.14 12.63 -0.54
N LEU A 79 21.01 12.16 -1.77
CA LEU A 79 20.83 12.99 -2.95
C LEU A 79 19.34 12.97 -3.33
N PRO A 80 18.62 14.10 -3.19
CA PRO A 80 17.21 14.14 -3.53
C PRO A 80 17.07 14.00 -5.06
N ILE A 81 16.03 13.28 -5.50
CA ILE A 81 15.63 13.32 -6.90
C ILE A 81 14.71 14.54 -7.02
N ALA A 82 15.30 15.67 -7.42
CA ALA A 82 14.56 16.91 -7.67
C ALA A 82 14.31 17.09 -9.17
N ARG A 83 13.18 17.71 -9.51
CA ARG A 83 12.98 18.27 -10.85
C ARG A 83 13.98 19.41 -11.03
N THR A 84 14.81 19.30 -12.05
CA THR A 84 15.70 20.38 -12.52
C THR A 84 14.99 21.18 -13.60
N ASP A 85 15.36 22.45 -13.78
CA ASP A 85 14.84 23.28 -14.89
C ASP A 85 15.00 22.57 -16.24
N GLU A 86 16.13 21.88 -16.45
CA GLU A 86 16.37 21.11 -17.67
C GLU A 86 15.39 19.95 -17.82
N SER A 87 15.17 19.16 -16.76
CA SER A 87 14.19 18.07 -16.80
C SER A 87 12.75 18.56 -16.93
N GLU A 88 12.44 19.74 -16.40
CA GLU A 88 11.13 20.37 -16.53
C GLU A 88 10.90 20.84 -17.97
N ILE A 89 11.88 21.51 -18.57
CA ILE A 89 11.85 21.90 -19.98
C ILE A 89 11.72 20.66 -20.87
N GLN A 90 12.47 19.58 -20.59
CA GLN A 90 12.37 18.33 -21.34
C GLN A 90 10.98 17.70 -21.22
N LEU A 91 10.39 17.72 -20.02
CA LEU A 91 9.04 17.19 -19.80
C LEU A 91 7.99 17.99 -20.55
N LEU A 92 8.06 19.33 -20.50
CA LEU A 92 7.15 20.21 -21.25
C LEU A 92 7.32 20.05 -22.75
N THR A 93 8.56 19.96 -23.24
CA THR A 93 8.85 19.72 -24.67
C THR A 93 8.26 18.39 -25.14
N LEU A 94 8.30 17.37 -24.29
CA LEU A 94 7.72 16.06 -24.58
C LEU A 94 6.18 16.11 -24.58
N ALA A 95 5.58 16.88 -23.67
CA ALA A 95 4.14 17.13 -23.66
C ALA A 95 3.70 17.86 -24.94
N ASP A 96 4.36 18.95 -25.32
CA ASP A 96 4.09 19.67 -26.57
C ASP A 96 4.21 18.76 -27.79
N SER A 97 5.27 17.93 -27.84
CA SER A 97 5.47 16.97 -28.93
C SER A 97 4.37 15.90 -28.99
N LEU A 98 3.87 15.45 -27.83
CA LEU A 98 2.78 14.48 -27.77
C LEU A 98 1.46 15.10 -28.25
N GLU A 99 1.21 16.36 -27.89
CA GLU A 99 0.06 17.13 -28.36
C GLU A 99 0.08 17.28 -29.88
N ASP A 100 1.18 17.81 -30.44
CA ASP A 100 1.35 18.00 -31.88
C ASP A 100 1.16 16.69 -32.67
N LEU A 101 1.71 15.58 -32.16
CA LEU A 101 1.55 14.26 -32.80
C LEU A 101 0.10 13.78 -32.69
N GLY A 102 -0.54 13.93 -31.53
CA GLY A 102 -1.92 13.51 -31.28
C GLY A 102 -2.95 14.22 -32.17
N GLU A 103 -2.66 15.44 -32.62
CA GLU A 103 -3.51 16.13 -33.61
C GLU A 103 -3.54 15.44 -34.99
N GLU A 104 -2.49 14.69 -35.33
CA GLU A 104 -2.31 14.10 -36.67
C GLU A 104 -2.49 12.58 -36.72
N MET A 105 -2.43 11.88 -35.58
CA MET A 105 -2.45 10.42 -35.53
C MET A 105 -3.05 9.85 -34.24
N ALA A 106 -3.34 8.54 -34.25
CA ALA A 106 -3.78 7.82 -33.06
C ALA A 106 -2.75 7.88 -31.93
N LEU A 107 -3.21 7.83 -30.68
CA LEU A 107 -2.38 8.06 -29.50
C LEU A 107 -1.29 7.00 -29.35
N ASP A 108 -1.53 5.76 -29.79
CA ASP A 108 -0.53 4.69 -29.77
C ASP A 108 0.67 5.01 -30.68
N GLN A 109 0.41 5.57 -31.86
CA GLN A 109 1.43 6.01 -32.81
C GLN A 109 2.16 7.24 -32.30
N ALA A 110 1.42 8.24 -31.81
CA ALA A 110 1.99 9.45 -31.21
C ALA A 110 2.91 9.10 -30.03
N ALA A 111 2.45 8.25 -29.10
CA ALA A 111 3.23 7.76 -27.99
C ALA A 111 4.49 7.03 -28.48
N SER A 112 4.37 6.12 -29.45
CA SER A 112 5.55 5.40 -29.96
C SER A 112 6.59 6.31 -30.59
N LEU A 113 6.19 7.36 -31.31
CA LEU A 113 7.11 8.33 -31.92
C LEU A 113 7.77 9.24 -30.87
N ALA A 114 7.03 9.57 -29.81
CA ALA A 114 7.54 10.30 -28.65
C ALA A 114 8.40 9.43 -27.71
N GLY A 115 8.56 8.13 -27.98
CA GLY A 115 9.31 7.20 -27.13
C GLY A 115 8.57 6.80 -25.84
N LEU A 116 7.25 6.93 -25.83
CA LEU A 116 6.33 6.59 -24.75
C LEU A 116 5.61 5.27 -25.04
N THR A 117 4.78 4.83 -24.10
CA THR A 117 3.90 3.67 -24.24
C THR A 117 2.49 4.08 -23.82
N SER A 118 1.50 3.74 -24.63
CA SER A 118 0.08 3.92 -24.31
C SER A 118 -0.48 2.66 -23.60
N THR A 119 -1.59 2.81 -22.89
CA THR A 119 -2.29 1.70 -22.23
C THR A 119 -3.78 1.91 -22.39
N GLU A 120 -4.48 0.88 -22.82
CA GLU A 120 -5.93 0.85 -22.91
C GLU A 120 -6.53 0.50 -21.54
N LEU A 121 -7.53 1.26 -21.13
CA LEU A 121 -8.21 1.11 -19.84
C LEU A 121 -9.61 1.72 -19.91
N ASP A 122 -10.49 1.25 -19.04
CA ASP A 122 -11.81 1.83 -18.84
C ASP A 122 -11.78 2.90 -17.74
N ILE A 123 -12.37 4.07 -18.02
CA ILE A 123 -12.64 5.10 -17.01
C ILE A 123 -14.15 5.23 -16.79
N ALA A 124 -14.55 5.52 -15.55
CA ALA A 124 -15.94 5.80 -15.21
C ALA A 124 -16.11 7.28 -14.88
N GLN A 125 -17.23 7.89 -15.32
CA GLN A 125 -17.50 9.31 -15.11
C GLN A 125 -17.52 9.71 -13.62
N ASN A 126 -17.95 8.81 -12.73
CA ASN A 126 -18.03 9.08 -11.29
C ASN A 126 -16.70 8.95 -10.54
N PHE A 127 -15.71 8.25 -11.12
CA PHE A 127 -14.38 8.10 -10.54
C PHE A 127 -13.33 7.97 -11.66
N PRO A 128 -13.03 9.07 -12.36
CA PRO A 128 -12.07 9.05 -13.46
C PRO A 128 -10.65 9.04 -12.91
N PHE A 129 -10.05 7.85 -12.86
CA PHE A 129 -8.73 7.61 -12.28
C PHE A 129 -7.83 6.88 -13.28
N LEU A 130 -6.63 7.40 -13.50
CA LEU A 130 -5.58 6.74 -14.27
C LEU A 130 -4.43 6.32 -13.35
N PRO A 131 -3.95 5.07 -13.46
CA PRO A 131 -2.68 4.67 -12.83
C PRO A 131 -1.55 5.60 -13.29
N GLY A 132 -0.86 6.24 -12.33
CA GLY A 132 0.27 7.14 -12.59
C GLY A 132 -0.09 8.62 -12.71
N ALA A 133 -1.26 8.98 -13.25
CA ALA A 133 -1.74 10.37 -13.30
C ALA A 133 -2.71 10.74 -12.16
N GLY A 134 -3.34 9.75 -11.51
CA GLY A 134 -4.28 10.00 -10.42
C GLY A 134 -5.68 10.34 -10.93
N GLN A 135 -6.37 11.28 -10.27
CA GLN A 135 -7.69 11.73 -10.75
C GLN A 135 -7.55 12.66 -11.96
N VAL A 136 -8.33 12.40 -12.99
CA VAL A 136 -8.22 13.04 -14.31
C VAL A 136 -9.53 13.69 -14.75
N SER A 137 -10.09 14.57 -13.92
CA SER A 137 -11.39 15.21 -14.17
C SER A 137 -11.46 15.88 -15.55
N GLU A 138 -10.46 16.68 -15.92
CA GLU A 138 -10.45 17.37 -17.23
C GLU A 138 -10.45 16.39 -18.41
N GLY A 139 -9.67 15.30 -18.30
CA GLY A 139 -9.62 14.28 -19.35
C GLY A 139 -10.92 13.48 -19.45
N ALA A 140 -11.59 13.25 -18.31
CA ALA A 140 -12.89 12.61 -18.30
C ALA A 140 -13.99 13.52 -18.85
N ASP A 141 -14.01 14.79 -18.48
CA ASP A 141 -14.97 15.75 -19.00
C ASP A 141 -14.83 15.84 -20.53
N TRP A 142 -13.60 15.94 -21.05
CA TRP A 142 -13.34 15.85 -22.49
C TRP A 142 -13.86 14.54 -23.10
N ALA A 143 -13.52 13.38 -22.51
CA ALA A 143 -13.90 12.08 -23.06
C ALA A 143 -15.41 11.81 -23.07
N PHE A 144 -16.14 12.30 -22.06
CA PHE A 144 -17.58 12.04 -21.90
C PHE A 144 -18.47 13.15 -22.49
N GLU A 145 -17.99 14.38 -22.61
CA GLU A 145 -18.79 15.53 -23.03
C GLU A 145 -18.44 16.05 -24.43
N GLU A 146 -17.19 15.89 -24.88
CA GLU A 146 -16.67 16.53 -26.09
C GLU A 146 -16.23 15.54 -27.18
N ALA A 147 -15.56 14.45 -26.80
CA ALA A 147 -14.89 13.55 -27.73
C ALA A 147 -15.84 12.61 -28.49
N SER A 148 -15.42 12.25 -29.70
CA SER A 148 -15.97 11.15 -30.50
C SER A 148 -14.97 9.99 -30.58
N PRO A 149 -15.41 8.74 -30.80
CA PRO A 149 -14.50 7.61 -30.98
C PRO A 149 -13.46 7.86 -32.08
N GLY A 150 -12.18 7.71 -31.73
CA GLY A 150 -11.00 8.00 -32.55
C GLY A 150 -10.38 9.39 -32.32
N ASP A 151 -11.03 10.27 -31.55
CA ASP A 151 -10.45 11.55 -31.18
C ASP A 151 -9.33 11.36 -30.15
N VAL A 152 -8.27 12.17 -30.26
CA VAL A 152 -7.17 12.27 -29.30
C VAL A 152 -7.27 13.61 -28.59
N SER A 153 -7.09 13.61 -27.26
CA SER A 153 -7.22 14.80 -26.44
C SER A 153 -5.99 15.69 -26.53
N PRO A 154 -6.13 16.99 -26.20
CA PRO A 154 -4.99 17.81 -25.79
C PRO A 154 -4.24 17.17 -24.61
N VAL A 155 -3.06 17.68 -24.31
CA VAL A 155 -2.32 17.24 -23.12
C VAL A 155 -2.87 17.95 -21.88
N PHE A 156 -3.31 17.15 -20.92
CA PHE A 156 -3.75 17.60 -19.61
C PHE A 156 -2.66 17.42 -18.56
N GLU A 157 -2.75 18.16 -17.45
CA GLU A 157 -1.81 18.11 -16.35
C GLU A 157 -2.49 17.74 -15.02
N THR A 158 -1.80 16.94 -14.23
CA THR A 158 -2.08 16.71 -12.81
C THR A 158 -0.87 17.12 -11.98
N SER A 159 -1.01 17.13 -10.65
CA SER A 159 0.14 17.36 -9.75
C SER A 159 1.31 16.38 -9.95
N THR A 160 1.10 15.25 -10.65
CA THR A 160 2.07 14.17 -10.78
C THR A 160 2.43 13.80 -12.22
N ALA A 161 1.65 14.19 -13.23
CA ALA A 161 1.85 13.76 -14.61
C ALA A 161 1.19 14.70 -15.65
N PHE A 162 1.77 14.73 -16.85
CA PHE A 162 1.09 15.13 -18.08
C PHE A 162 0.51 13.87 -18.75
N TYR A 163 -0.67 13.98 -19.36
CA TYR A 163 -1.32 12.85 -20.03
C TYR A 163 -2.22 13.30 -21.18
N SER A 164 -2.41 12.42 -22.16
CA SER A 164 -3.39 12.55 -23.24
C SER A 164 -4.19 11.25 -23.34
N LEU A 165 -5.41 11.34 -23.87
CA LEU A 165 -6.36 10.24 -23.98
C LEU A 165 -6.80 10.09 -25.44
N GLU A 166 -7.05 8.86 -25.87
CA GLU A 166 -7.78 8.58 -27.10
C GLU A 166 -9.12 7.93 -26.72
N LEU A 167 -10.23 8.47 -27.21
CA LEU A 167 -11.51 7.85 -26.98
C LEU A 167 -11.68 6.67 -27.94
N ILE A 168 -11.52 5.43 -27.46
CA ILE A 168 -11.72 4.24 -28.30
C ILE A 168 -13.22 3.93 -28.47
N SER A 169 -13.96 3.96 -27.37
CA SER A 169 -15.40 3.75 -27.31
C SER A 169 -15.97 4.31 -26.01
N SER A 170 -17.27 4.60 -26.00
CA SER A 170 -18.01 4.94 -24.80
C SER A 170 -19.29 4.12 -24.69
N GLU A 171 -19.66 3.77 -23.47
CA GLU A 171 -20.90 3.07 -23.16
C GLU A 171 -21.80 3.99 -22.32
N PRO A 172 -23.07 4.20 -22.71
CA PRO A 172 -23.97 5.02 -21.93
C PRO A 172 -24.29 4.36 -20.60
N GLU A 173 -24.64 5.16 -19.58
CA GLU A 173 -25.17 4.64 -18.33
C GLU A 173 -26.33 3.68 -18.61
N GLY A 174 -26.27 2.50 -18.01
CA GLY A 174 -27.23 1.46 -18.28
C GLY A 174 -27.17 0.32 -17.29
N ILE A 175 -28.06 -0.63 -17.49
CA ILE A 175 -28.06 -1.88 -16.73
C ILE A 175 -27.07 -2.80 -17.43
N LEU A 176 -26.00 -3.17 -16.70
CA LEU A 176 -25.03 -4.14 -17.19
C LEU A 176 -25.75 -5.45 -17.56
N PRO A 177 -25.61 -5.96 -18.81
CA PRO A 177 -26.23 -7.21 -19.21
C PRO A 177 -25.83 -8.34 -18.26
N ILE A 178 -26.75 -9.29 -18.05
CA ILE A 178 -26.50 -10.38 -17.09
C ILE A 178 -25.25 -11.20 -17.44
N GLU A 179 -24.92 -11.34 -18.72
CA GLU A 179 -23.72 -12.06 -19.17
C GLU A 179 -22.43 -11.39 -18.71
N ASP A 180 -22.38 -10.05 -18.73
CA ASP A 180 -21.23 -9.26 -18.29
C ASP A 180 -21.19 -9.12 -16.77
N ALA A 181 -22.36 -8.98 -16.14
CA ALA A 181 -22.50 -8.92 -14.69
C ALA A 181 -22.27 -10.27 -14.00
N LYS A 182 -22.33 -11.38 -14.75
CA LYS A 182 -22.34 -12.75 -14.21
C LYS A 182 -21.17 -13.02 -13.28
N ALA A 183 -19.95 -12.69 -13.69
CA ALA A 183 -18.75 -12.97 -12.90
C ALA A 183 -18.77 -12.22 -11.56
N ALA A 184 -19.19 -10.96 -11.56
CA ALA A 184 -19.31 -10.15 -10.35
C ALA A 184 -20.41 -10.65 -9.41
N ILE A 185 -21.56 -11.04 -9.99
CA ILE A 185 -22.68 -11.63 -9.24
C ILE A 185 -22.26 -12.97 -8.63
N GLU A 186 -21.64 -13.86 -9.40
CA GLU A 186 -21.15 -15.15 -8.91
C GLU A 186 -20.13 -14.98 -7.78
N SER A 187 -19.19 -14.04 -7.92
CA SER A 187 -18.22 -13.71 -6.87
C SER A 187 -18.91 -13.23 -5.59
N THR A 188 -19.92 -12.37 -5.72
CA THR A 188 -20.70 -11.84 -4.59
C THR A 188 -21.49 -12.96 -3.90
N LEU A 189 -22.23 -13.76 -4.67
CA LEU A 189 -23.02 -14.87 -4.12
C LEU A 189 -22.14 -15.96 -3.50
N LEU A 190 -20.97 -16.24 -4.07
CA LEU A 190 -20.01 -17.18 -3.50
C LEU A 190 -19.48 -16.66 -2.17
N PHE A 191 -19.17 -15.37 -2.07
CA PHE A 191 -18.75 -14.74 -0.84
C PHE A 191 -19.85 -14.79 0.23
N ASP A 192 -21.09 -14.46 -0.13
CA ASP A 192 -22.24 -14.54 0.78
C ASP A 192 -22.47 -15.98 1.27
N ALA A 193 -22.37 -16.96 0.36
CA ALA A 193 -22.48 -18.38 0.72
C ALA A 193 -21.37 -18.81 1.70
N LYS A 194 -20.11 -18.36 1.48
CA LYS A 194 -18.99 -18.62 2.40
C LYS A 194 -19.22 -17.98 3.76
N MET A 195 -19.71 -16.74 3.81
CA MET A 195 -20.01 -16.05 5.07
C MET A 195 -21.14 -16.74 5.83
N ASN A 196 -22.19 -17.18 5.13
CA ASN A 196 -23.28 -17.94 5.74
C ASN A 196 -22.79 -19.28 6.30
N GLN A 197 -21.96 -20.02 5.57
CA GLN A 197 -21.37 -21.27 6.05
C GLN A 197 -20.47 -21.03 7.27
N ALA A 198 -19.57 -20.04 7.20
CA ALA A 198 -18.70 -19.69 8.33
C ALA A 198 -19.49 -19.30 9.59
N GLN A 199 -20.66 -18.67 9.44
CA GLN A 199 -21.54 -18.37 10.56
C GLN A 199 -22.18 -19.64 11.15
N MET A 200 -22.58 -20.61 10.33
CA MET A 200 -23.09 -21.90 10.80
C MET A 200 -22.01 -22.69 11.54
N ASP A 201 -20.80 -22.77 10.98
CA ASP A 201 -19.66 -23.46 11.59
C ASP A 201 -19.28 -22.82 12.93
N ALA A 202 -19.30 -21.48 13.00
CA ALA A 202 -19.08 -20.75 14.25
C ALA A 202 -20.17 -21.00 15.29
N GLN A 203 -21.44 -21.14 14.87
CA GLN A 203 -22.55 -21.48 15.78
C GLN A 203 -22.37 -22.90 16.35
N GLU A 204 -21.97 -23.85 15.52
CA GLU A 204 -21.65 -25.21 15.96
C GLU A 204 -20.46 -25.24 16.92
N LEU A 205 -19.40 -24.50 16.61
CA LEU A 205 -18.24 -24.31 17.48
C LEU A 205 -18.65 -23.81 18.87
N VAL A 206 -19.45 -22.74 18.93
CA VAL A 206 -19.95 -22.16 20.19
C VAL A 206 -20.83 -23.17 20.94
N ALA A 207 -21.66 -23.95 20.24
CA ALA A 207 -22.49 -24.99 20.86
C ALA A 207 -21.65 -26.11 21.49
N LEU A 208 -20.59 -26.58 20.82
CA LEU A 208 -19.65 -27.57 21.35
C LEU A 208 -18.92 -27.05 22.60
N VAL A 209 -18.50 -25.79 22.58
CA VAL A 209 -17.86 -25.15 23.73
C VAL A 209 -18.81 -25.04 24.92
N ARG A 210 -20.06 -24.62 24.70
CA ARG A 210 -21.10 -24.61 25.75
C ARG A 210 -21.43 -26.01 26.28
N GLY A 211 -21.27 -27.04 25.44
CA GLY A 211 -21.37 -28.45 25.82
C GLY A 211 -20.20 -28.96 26.68
N GLY A 212 -19.20 -28.12 26.96
CA GLY A 212 -18.04 -28.43 27.81
C GLY A 212 -16.75 -28.73 27.04
N SER A 213 -16.73 -28.58 25.72
CA SER A 213 -15.50 -28.73 24.94
C SER A 213 -14.59 -27.50 25.11
N VAL A 214 -13.28 -27.71 25.16
CA VAL A 214 -12.31 -26.61 25.06
C VAL A 214 -12.31 -26.08 23.63
N LEU A 215 -12.21 -24.76 23.43
CA LEU A 215 -12.29 -24.10 22.12
C LEU A 215 -11.36 -24.74 21.08
N SER A 216 -10.10 -24.99 21.45
CA SER A 216 -9.11 -25.59 20.53
C SER A 216 -9.52 -26.98 20.03
N ASN A 217 -10.15 -27.80 20.87
CA ASN A 217 -10.60 -29.14 20.50
C ASN A 217 -11.86 -29.09 19.65
N ALA A 218 -12.79 -28.19 19.98
CA ALA A 218 -14.00 -27.99 19.20
C ALA A 218 -13.66 -27.44 17.80
N ALA A 219 -12.72 -26.50 17.70
CA ALA A 219 -12.24 -25.97 16.43
C ALA A 219 -11.52 -27.05 15.61
N ALA A 220 -10.65 -27.86 16.23
CA ALA A 220 -9.98 -28.95 15.53
C ALA A 220 -10.96 -30.01 14.99
N ASN A 221 -12.05 -30.30 15.72
CA ASN A 221 -13.10 -31.22 15.26
C ASN A 221 -13.87 -30.69 14.03
N LEU A 222 -14.00 -29.37 13.91
CA LEU A 222 -14.63 -28.70 12.79
C LEU A 222 -13.64 -28.26 11.71
N GLU A 223 -12.37 -28.67 11.82
CA GLU A 223 -11.29 -28.27 10.91
C GLU A 223 -11.13 -26.73 10.78
N LEU A 224 -11.41 -26.00 11.86
CA LEU A 224 -11.30 -24.54 11.92
C LEU A 224 -9.92 -24.09 12.42
N ASP A 225 -9.39 -23.05 11.78
CA ASP A 225 -8.14 -22.40 12.17
C ASP A 225 -8.28 -21.65 13.51
N VAL A 226 -7.40 -21.94 14.47
CA VAL A 226 -7.27 -21.18 15.72
C VAL A 226 -6.01 -20.32 15.66
N ARG A 227 -6.15 -19.01 15.89
CA ARG A 227 -5.04 -18.04 15.85
C ARG A 227 -4.94 -17.26 17.15
N MET A 228 -3.69 -17.05 17.59
CA MET A 228 -3.36 -16.23 18.75
C MET A 228 -3.04 -14.80 18.29
N SER A 229 -3.81 -13.83 18.77
CA SER A 229 -3.65 -12.42 18.39
C SER A 229 -2.47 -11.71 19.06
N GLY A 230 -1.95 -12.25 20.16
CA GLY A 230 -1.04 -11.53 21.06
C GLY A 230 -1.77 -10.48 21.90
N PRO A 231 -1.07 -9.71 22.75
CA PRO A 231 -1.68 -8.62 23.51
C PRO A 231 -2.06 -7.46 22.57
N PHE A 232 -3.24 -6.87 22.77
CA PHE A 232 -3.69 -5.71 22.01
C PHE A 232 -4.58 -4.78 22.84
N SER A 233 -4.60 -3.50 22.46
CA SER A 233 -5.51 -2.46 22.95
C SER A 233 -6.70 -2.25 22.00
N ARG A 234 -7.71 -1.48 22.43
CA ARG A 234 -8.91 -1.18 21.62
C ARG A 234 -8.61 -0.43 20.32
N SER A 235 -7.47 0.27 20.23
CA SER A 235 -7.08 1.08 19.08
C SER A 235 -6.08 0.41 18.14
N ASP A 236 -5.58 -0.76 18.52
CA ASP A 236 -4.48 -1.41 17.81
C ASP A 236 -4.98 -2.11 16.54
N PHE A 237 -4.06 -2.30 15.60
CA PHE A 237 -4.23 -3.31 14.57
C PHE A 237 -3.90 -4.68 15.19
N VAL A 238 -4.85 -5.61 15.16
CA VAL A 238 -4.67 -6.92 15.81
C VAL A 238 -4.27 -7.96 14.78
N ALA A 239 -3.16 -8.66 14.99
CA ALA A 239 -2.72 -9.71 14.06
C ALA A 239 -3.81 -10.77 13.88
N GLY A 240 -4.17 -11.07 12.62
CA GLY A 240 -5.22 -12.03 12.28
C GLY A 240 -6.67 -11.51 12.35
N ILE A 241 -6.92 -10.38 13.01
CA ILE A 241 -8.26 -9.76 13.13
C ILE A 241 -8.34 -8.42 12.38
N GLY A 242 -7.24 -7.66 12.31
CA GLY A 242 -7.16 -6.33 11.72
C GLY A 242 -7.77 -5.24 12.60
N ARG A 243 -8.42 -4.24 12.00
CA ARG A 243 -9.15 -3.14 12.68
C ARG A 243 -10.66 -3.41 12.74
N GLN A 244 -11.05 -4.60 13.20
CA GLN A 244 -12.46 -5.01 13.24
C GLN A 244 -13.08 -4.66 14.60
N ASN A 245 -13.73 -3.51 14.69
CA ASN A 245 -14.28 -2.98 15.95
C ASN A 245 -15.24 -3.95 16.66
N ALA A 246 -16.03 -4.73 15.91
CA ALA A 246 -16.94 -5.71 16.50
C ALA A 246 -16.18 -6.86 17.20
N ALA A 247 -15.20 -7.46 16.52
CA ALA A 247 -14.38 -8.54 17.06
C ALA A 247 -13.50 -8.06 18.24
N ILE A 248 -12.82 -6.92 18.05
CA ILE A 248 -12.01 -6.29 19.11
C ILE A 248 -12.91 -5.97 20.31
N GLY A 249 -14.05 -5.32 20.09
CA GLY A 249 -14.99 -4.95 21.14
C GLY A 249 -15.52 -6.15 21.93
N ALA A 250 -15.87 -7.25 21.23
CA ALA A 250 -16.32 -8.49 21.86
C ALA A 250 -15.27 -9.04 22.83
N ALA A 251 -13.99 -9.07 22.45
CA ALA A 251 -12.90 -9.53 23.33
C ALA A 251 -12.84 -8.74 24.65
N PHE A 252 -13.08 -7.43 24.64
CA PHE A 252 -13.06 -6.60 25.84
C PHE A 252 -14.32 -6.73 26.71
N GLY A 253 -15.39 -7.32 26.19
CA GLY A 253 -16.63 -7.60 26.92
C GLY A 253 -16.62 -8.92 27.70
N LEU A 254 -15.66 -9.80 27.43
CA LEU A 254 -15.59 -11.15 27.98
C LEU A 254 -14.75 -11.22 29.26
N GLY A 255 -15.09 -12.19 30.11
CA GLY A 255 -14.28 -12.61 31.25
C GLY A 255 -13.09 -13.50 30.86
N LEU A 256 -12.16 -13.70 31.80
CA LEU A 256 -11.03 -14.61 31.60
C LEU A 256 -11.52 -16.05 31.39
N GLY A 257 -11.06 -16.68 30.33
CA GLY A 257 -11.46 -18.03 29.89
C GLY A 257 -12.87 -18.09 29.29
N GLU A 258 -13.56 -16.95 29.15
CA GLU A 258 -14.87 -16.90 28.51
C GLU A 258 -14.71 -16.89 26.98
N VAL A 259 -15.57 -17.67 26.32
CA VAL A 259 -15.67 -17.73 24.87
C VAL A 259 -16.87 -16.91 24.42
N SER A 260 -16.69 -16.09 23.39
CA SER A 260 -17.72 -15.23 22.85
C SER A 260 -18.85 -16.00 22.16
N GLU A 261 -19.99 -15.33 21.98
CA GLU A 261 -20.92 -15.67 20.91
C GLU A 261 -20.27 -15.51 19.53
N VAL A 262 -20.98 -15.90 18.48
CA VAL A 262 -20.53 -15.67 17.10
C VAL A 262 -20.49 -14.17 16.80
N VAL A 263 -19.32 -13.67 16.36
CA VAL A 263 -19.09 -12.25 16.05
C VAL A 263 -18.85 -12.08 14.55
N PRO A 264 -19.90 -11.77 13.76
CA PRO A 264 -19.75 -11.50 12.34
C PRO A 264 -19.12 -10.11 12.10
N THR A 265 -18.34 -10.01 11.03
CA THR A 265 -17.81 -8.77 10.46
C THR A 265 -18.11 -8.76 8.95
N PRO A 266 -17.88 -7.65 8.24
CA PRO A 266 -18.18 -7.59 6.80
C PRO A 266 -17.46 -8.64 5.95
N ALA A 267 -16.34 -9.21 6.43
CA ALA A 267 -15.54 -10.15 5.65
C ALA A 267 -15.15 -11.46 6.37
N ASN A 268 -15.43 -11.58 7.66
CA ASN A 268 -15.03 -12.73 8.47
C ASN A 268 -16.03 -12.98 9.60
N VAL A 269 -16.00 -14.19 10.16
CA VAL A 269 -16.74 -14.54 11.37
C VAL A 269 -15.74 -14.97 12.44
N TYR A 270 -15.90 -14.45 13.66
CA TYR A 270 -15.00 -14.73 14.78
C TYR A 270 -15.73 -15.39 15.96
N VAL A 271 -15.01 -16.26 16.65
CA VAL A 271 -15.31 -16.74 18.00
C VAL A 271 -14.04 -16.55 18.82
N ILE A 272 -14.14 -15.85 19.94
CA ILE A 272 -12.99 -15.30 20.65
C ILE A 272 -12.97 -15.84 22.08
N GLU A 273 -11.81 -16.30 22.53
CA GLU A 273 -11.57 -16.65 23.94
C GLU A 273 -10.56 -15.66 24.55
N VAL A 274 -10.86 -15.14 25.73
CA VAL A 274 -9.92 -14.26 26.45
C VAL A 274 -9.03 -15.06 27.36
N LEU A 275 -7.78 -15.27 26.94
CA LEU A 275 -6.81 -16.05 27.72
C LEU A 275 -6.16 -15.24 28.85
N THR A 276 -5.89 -13.95 28.60
CA THR A 276 -5.25 -13.06 29.57
C THR A 276 -5.81 -11.65 29.45
N ARG A 277 -5.78 -10.90 30.56
CA ARG A 277 -6.18 -9.50 30.62
C ARG A 277 -5.22 -8.74 31.51
N THR A 278 -4.74 -7.61 31.01
CA THR A 278 -3.99 -6.62 31.80
C THR A 278 -4.87 -5.40 31.93
N ASP A 279 -5.23 -5.02 33.16
CA ASP A 279 -6.04 -3.83 33.38
C ASP A 279 -5.20 -2.56 33.15
N ALA A 280 -5.88 -1.49 32.73
CA ALA A 280 -5.22 -0.22 32.51
C ALA A 280 -4.68 0.31 33.85
N ASP A 281 -3.41 0.74 33.84
CA ASP A 281 -2.80 1.38 35.00
C ASP A 281 -3.38 2.79 35.18
N SER A 282 -4.34 2.91 36.09
CA SER A 282 -4.97 4.17 36.46
C SER A 282 -4.01 5.17 37.13
N THR A 283 -2.83 4.74 37.56
CA THR A 283 -1.81 5.61 38.17
C THR A 283 -0.84 6.24 37.17
N ALA A 284 -0.82 5.76 35.93
CA ALA A 284 0.01 6.32 34.84
C ALA A 284 -0.56 7.61 34.22
N TRP A 285 -1.75 8.06 34.65
CA TRP A 285 -2.49 9.22 34.11
C TRP A 285 -2.83 10.29 35.16
N LEU A 286 -2.22 10.24 36.34
CA LEU A 286 -2.27 11.29 37.39
C LEU A 286 -0.96 12.08 37.40
#